data_AF-L7CRF5-F1
#
_entry.id   AF-L7CRF5-F1
#
_cell.length_a   1.000
_cell.length_b   1.000
_cell.length_c   1.000
_cell.angle_alpha   90.00
_cell.angle_beta   90.00
_cell.angle_gamma   90.00
#
_symmetry.space_group_name_H-M   'P 1'
#
loop_
_entity.id
_entity.type
_entity.pdbx_description
1 polymer ?
#
loop_
_entity_poly.entity_id
_entity_poly.type
_entity_poly.pdbx_seq_one_letter_code
_entity_poly.pdbx_strand_id
1 'polypeptide(L)'
;MNPELPSIAAELLAEIIEAAPGRVRKRLDRDPAAASNWQWEQANGGWTISAGDETVQLHLGDRQTVLTSEMVSCSCLLSPKCFHLLAVVTSLTIADEAEPKSDLKTEPDAPSQPGSDGDDVEITDGIRGAAQQSLQAIDSLLVSGARASGLIVQSALLRAAHQSRAEGLVNLSASLIRMAEGIQRLRAGDEHADCDQLCRDTTTAIEAAHGLIRADSVPKSQLGYARRPFSPNALKRLTGVVAEPILTLSGYAGVVTHLIGDDGYIYQVVETRPGDANLINQAYRGGIDLGETTASAHVISRSRIDVQNLTSSPDGRLGKGGKTRWAIQPVQEGHAADLSTLHCHWTKDIREQISRVFDATASPEQTLPRDRNLVCVQGTIVAAKGAGVLFQPVDCNATLTLGIAMDNGAVMYRQNLQMLARCPGLSIEIFARLRLNQAGWMDALSFRALSEEVTFPDHWLGRCHLGLDALQRHHFQNTQRYVEDVEQQRKQPSPDEHNALIRNAVDTRSSKSDLFPGLEKRCAAMVIGGRSSVGSISSRTHRHDHARLVARGQRTAAGLLNHLAMACAESPAVTRRGNINHASEKHRRPLILALIDRYCREFRSHYERDQWQRWLG
;
A
#
# COMPACT_ATOMS: atom_id res chain seq x y z
N MET A 1 -23.72 -0.48 -13.06
CA MET A 1 -23.06 -0.31 -11.75
C MET A 1 -23.30 -1.61 -11.01
N ASN A 2 -22.25 -2.38 -10.71
CA ASN A 2 -22.43 -3.50 -9.77
C ASN A 2 -22.51 -2.90 -8.37
N PRO A 3 -23.60 -3.11 -7.61
CA PRO A 3 -23.68 -2.66 -6.24
C PRO A 3 -22.55 -3.30 -5.41
N GLU A 4 -21.99 -2.53 -4.49
CA GLU A 4 -20.89 -2.95 -3.62
C GLU A 4 -21.32 -4.16 -2.78
N LEU A 5 -20.58 -5.27 -2.88
CA LEU A 5 -20.93 -6.50 -2.18
C LEU A 5 -20.84 -6.28 -0.65
N PRO A 6 -21.78 -6.84 0.13
CA PRO A 6 -21.75 -6.69 1.57
C PRO A 6 -20.55 -7.42 2.18
N SER A 7 -20.28 -7.09 3.44
CA SER A 7 -19.16 -7.67 4.18
C SER A 7 -19.58 -8.83 5.10
N ILE A 8 -18.63 -9.65 5.52
CA ILE A 8 -18.84 -10.74 6.49
C ILE A 8 -17.74 -10.76 7.55
N ALA A 9 -18.10 -11.04 8.80
CA ALA A 9 -17.12 -11.24 9.86
C ALA A 9 -16.18 -12.42 9.56
N ALA A 10 -14.87 -12.21 9.71
CA ALA A 10 -13.84 -13.21 9.39
C ALA A 10 -14.03 -14.53 10.15
N GLU A 11 -14.42 -14.47 11.42
CA GLU A 11 -14.68 -15.64 12.26
C GLU A 11 -15.89 -16.43 11.78
N LEU A 12 -17.02 -15.74 11.53
CA LEU A 12 -18.23 -16.36 11.00
C LEU A 12 -17.96 -17.09 9.68
N LEU A 13 -17.19 -16.47 8.78
CA LEU A 13 -16.81 -17.11 7.52
C LEU A 13 -16.01 -18.40 7.75
N ALA A 14 -15.05 -18.39 8.69
CA ALA A 14 -14.28 -19.58 9.06
C ALA A 14 -15.17 -20.68 9.65
N GLU A 15 -16.09 -20.33 10.56
CA GLU A 15 -17.05 -21.25 11.17
C GLU A 15 -17.95 -21.92 10.12
N ILE A 16 -18.51 -21.14 9.18
CA ILE A 16 -19.36 -21.65 8.11
C ILE A 16 -18.58 -22.63 7.21
N ILE A 17 -17.33 -22.29 6.86
CA ILE A 17 -16.46 -23.17 6.05
C ILE A 17 -16.20 -24.50 6.76
N GLU A 18 -15.96 -24.49 8.07
CA GLU A 18 -15.66 -25.70 8.85
C GLU A 18 -16.88 -26.60 9.03
N ALA A 19 -18.03 -25.98 9.29
CA ALA A 19 -19.30 -26.65 9.44
C ALA A 19 -19.75 -27.33 8.13
N ALA A 20 -19.25 -26.87 6.97
CA ALA A 20 -19.59 -27.42 5.67
C ALA A 20 -19.01 -28.84 5.43
N PRO A 21 -19.79 -29.79 4.91
CA PRO A 21 -19.30 -31.12 4.56
C PRO A 21 -18.14 -31.09 3.55
N GLY A 22 -17.19 -32.01 3.68
CA GLY A 22 -16.02 -32.06 2.80
C GLY A 22 -16.34 -32.15 1.29
N ARG A 23 -17.47 -32.77 0.92
CA ARG A 23 -17.97 -32.79 -0.47
C ARG A 23 -18.37 -31.40 -0.99
N VAL A 24 -18.95 -30.55 -0.13
CA VAL A 24 -19.39 -29.20 -0.48
C VAL A 24 -18.18 -28.29 -0.63
N ARG A 25 -17.24 -28.36 0.33
CA ARG A 25 -15.95 -27.65 0.24
C ARG A 25 -15.19 -28.01 -1.04
N LYS A 26 -15.05 -29.31 -1.34
CA LYS A 26 -14.39 -29.78 -2.57
C LYS A 26 -15.10 -29.33 -3.84
N ARG A 27 -16.43 -29.15 -3.81
CA ARG A 27 -17.19 -28.63 -4.95
C ARG A 27 -16.88 -27.15 -5.16
N LEU A 28 -16.95 -26.34 -4.10
CA LEU A 28 -16.61 -24.91 -4.17
C LEU A 28 -15.14 -24.67 -4.50
N ASP A 29 -14.24 -25.56 -4.06
CA ASP A 29 -12.83 -25.45 -4.42
C ASP A 29 -12.55 -25.64 -5.93
N ARG A 30 -13.44 -26.32 -6.65
CA ARG A 30 -13.35 -26.47 -8.12
C ARG A 30 -13.94 -25.29 -8.87
N ASP A 31 -14.85 -24.56 -8.23
CA ASP A 31 -15.55 -23.41 -8.82
C ASP A 31 -15.65 -22.27 -7.80
N PRO A 32 -14.52 -21.58 -7.49
CA PRO A 32 -14.47 -20.57 -6.43
C PRO A 32 -15.30 -19.31 -6.74
N ALA A 33 -15.58 -19.06 -8.02
CA ALA A 33 -16.32 -17.90 -8.48
C ALA A 33 -17.79 -18.22 -8.79
N ALA A 34 -18.32 -19.36 -8.32
CA ALA A 34 -19.69 -19.80 -8.66
C ALA A 34 -20.76 -18.72 -8.48
N ALA A 35 -20.69 -17.95 -7.38
CA ALA A 35 -21.69 -16.95 -7.06
C ALA A 35 -21.59 -15.65 -7.88
N SER A 36 -20.47 -15.38 -8.55
CA SER A 36 -20.34 -14.18 -9.40
C SER A 36 -21.20 -14.26 -10.65
N ASN A 37 -21.59 -15.46 -11.06
CA ASN A 37 -22.47 -15.71 -12.21
C ASN A 37 -23.96 -15.73 -11.83
N TRP A 38 -24.31 -15.48 -10.56
CA TRP A 38 -25.69 -15.44 -10.09
C TRP A 38 -26.27 -14.03 -10.16
N GLN A 39 -27.59 -13.94 -10.12
CA GLN A 39 -28.26 -12.65 -10.06
C GLN A 39 -28.32 -12.19 -8.61
N TRP A 40 -27.80 -11.00 -8.35
CA TRP A 40 -27.80 -10.35 -7.03
C TRP A 40 -28.74 -9.15 -7.06
N GLU A 41 -29.78 -9.20 -6.23
CA GLU A 41 -30.75 -8.12 -6.10
C GLU A 41 -30.73 -7.56 -4.67
N GLN A 42 -30.55 -6.26 -4.54
CA GLN A 42 -30.63 -5.57 -3.26
C GLN A 42 -32.09 -5.19 -2.97
N ALA A 43 -32.65 -5.71 -1.88
CA ALA A 43 -34.04 -5.47 -1.50
C ALA A 43 -34.17 -5.29 0.03
N ASN A 44 -34.92 -4.27 0.46
CA ASN A 44 -35.27 -4.02 1.87
C ASN A 44 -34.05 -3.99 2.83
N GLY A 45 -32.91 -3.45 2.39
CA GLY A 45 -31.68 -3.36 3.19
C GLY A 45 -30.86 -4.65 3.25
N GLY A 46 -31.31 -5.74 2.61
CA GLY A 46 -30.60 -7.00 2.44
C GLY A 46 -30.35 -7.37 0.98
N TRP A 47 -29.87 -8.59 0.76
CA TRP A 47 -29.63 -9.14 -0.58
C TRP A 47 -30.40 -10.43 -0.80
N THR A 48 -30.92 -10.57 -2.01
CA THR A 48 -31.51 -11.82 -2.52
C THR A 48 -30.67 -12.27 -3.71
N ILE A 49 -30.14 -13.49 -3.64
CA ILE A 49 -29.26 -14.06 -4.66
C ILE A 49 -29.91 -15.30 -5.26
N SER A 50 -30.18 -15.29 -6.57
CA SER A 50 -30.78 -16.40 -7.30
C SER A 50 -29.70 -17.36 -7.81
N ALA A 51 -29.57 -18.51 -7.13
CA ALA A 51 -28.60 -19.56 -7.41
C ALA A 51 -29.26 -20.74 -8.17
N GLY A 52 -29.76 -20.48 -9.37
CA GLY A 52 -30.56 -21.46 -10.12
C GLY A 52 -31.95 -21.63 -9.52
N ASP A 53 -32.28 -22.84 -9.09
CA ASP A 53 -33.58 -23.18 -8.46
C ASP A 53 -33.66 -22.78 -6.97
N GLU A 54 -32.55 -22.29 -6.40
CA GLU A 54 -32.43 -21.97 -4.98
C GLU A 54 -32.13 -20.48 -4.78
N THR A 55 -32.57 -19.93 -3.66
CA THR A 55 -32.37 -18.52 -3.30
C THR A 55 -31.61 -18.42 -1.99
N VAL A 56 -30.57 -17.59 -1.98
CA VAL A 56 -29.83 -17.20 -0.75
C VAL A 56 -30.25 -15.80 -0.35
N GLN A 57 -30.57 -15.60 0.92
CA GLN A 57 -30.92 -14.30 1.48
C GLN A 57 -29.87 -13.87 2.50
N LEU A 58 -29.44 -12.61 2.40
CA LEU A 58 -28.60 -11.92 3.37
C LEU A 58 -29.43 -10.84 4.05
N HIS A 59 -29.66 -10.99 5.35
CA HIS A 59 -30.32 -10.00 6.20
C HIS A 59 -29.25 -9.12 6.84
N LEU A 60 -29.04 -7.93 6.27
CA LEU A 60 -28.02 -7.01 6.73
C LEU A 60 -28.61 -5.93 7.61
N GLY A 61 -27.89 -5.56 8.67
CA GLY A 61 -28.18 -4.35 9.44
C GLY A 61 -27.57 -3.10 8.80
N ASP A 62 -27.58 -1.99 9.54
CA ASP A 62 -27.06 -0.68 9.10
C ASP A 62 -25.59 -0.71 8.63
N ARG A 63 -24.82 -1.69 9.11
CA ARG A 63 -23.39 -1.86 8.78
C ARG A 63 -23.13 -2.57 7.44
N GLN A 64 -24.17 -3.09 6.77
CA GLN A 64 -24.01 -3.93 5.57
C GLN A 64 -23.01 -5.09 5.78
N THR A 65 -22.98 -5.64 7.00
CA THR A 65 -22.07 -6.73 7.41
C THR A 65 -22.89 -7.89 7.98
N VAL A 66 -22.57 -9.11 7.52
CA VAL A 66 -23.06 -10.36 8.09
C VAL A 66 -22.21 -10.70 9.32
N LEU A 67 -22.82 -10.63 10.50
CA LEU A 67 -22.15 -10.84 11.80
C LEU A 67 -22.49 -12.19 12.43
N THR A 68 -23.70 -12.70 12.19
CA THR A 68 -24.16 -13.97 12.76
C THR A 68 -24.69 -14.89 11.66
N SER A 69 -24.71 -16.20 11.94
CA SER A 69 -25.22 -17.20 10.98
C SER A 69 -26.71 -17.04 10.67
N GLU A 70 -27.48 -16.43 11.58
CA GLU A 70 -28.92 -16.13 11.41
C GLU A 70 -29.18 -15.07 10.33
N MET A 71 -28.17 -14.24 10.01
CA MET A 71 -28.25 -13.22 8.96
C MET A 71 -28.13 -13.82 7.55
N VAL A 72 -27.90 -15.14 7.43
CA VAL A 72 -27.78 -15.81 6.13
C VAL A 72 -28.71 -17.00 6.09
N SER A 73 -29.58 -17.04 5.09
CA SER A 73 -30.46 -18.19 4.86
C SER A 73 -30.41 -18.63 3.40
N CYS A 74 -30.75 -19.90 3.16
CA CYS A 74 -30.85 -20.46 1.83
C CYS A 74 -32.09 -21.36 1.77
N SER A 75 -32.85 -21.30 0.68
CA SER A 75 -34.03 -22.14 0.45
C SER A 75 -33.71 -23.63 0.29
N CYS A 76 -32.43 -23.96 0.10
CA CYS A 76 -32.00 -25.32 -0.15
C CYS A 76 -32.22 -26.23 1.06
N LEU A 77 -32.70 -27.45 0.82
CA LEU A 77 -32.90 -28.47 1.86
C LEU A 77 -31.62 -28.79 2.67
N LEU A 78 -30.44 -28.52 2.10
CA LEU A 78 -29.14 -28.71 2.75
C LEU A 78 -28.67 -27.50 3.56
N SER A 79 -29.48 -26.45 3.67
CA SER A 79 -29.20 -25.26 4.48
C SER A 79 -29.02 -25.64 5.96
N PRO A 80 -28.11 -25.00 6.72
CA PRO A 80 -27.17 -23.93 6.32
C PRO A 80 -25.88 -24.45 5.66
N LYS A 81 -25.74 -25.77 5.52
CA LYS A 81 -24.51 -26.45 5.07
C LYS A 81 -24.53 -26.78 3.56
N CYS A 82 -25.15 -25.91 2.77
CA CYS A 82 -25.33 -26.10 1.34
C CYS A 82 -24.23 -25.40 0.52
N PHE A 83 -24.11 -25.80 -0.76
CA PHE A 83 -23.17 -25.18 -1.69
C PHE A 83 -23.51 -23.71 -1.97
N HIS A 84 -24.80 -23.37 -2.11
CA HIS A 84 -25.25 -22.02 -2.47
C HIS A 84 -24.88 -21.00 -1.40
N LEU A 85 -25.21 -21.30 -0.14
CA LEU A 85 -24.87 -20.44 0.99
C LEU A 85 -23.36 -20.25 1.08
N LEU A 86 -22.60 -21.36 1.01
CA LEU A 86 -21.14 -21.30 1.11
C LEU A 86 -20.53 -20.46 -0.02
N ALA A 87 -21.01 -20.61 -1.26
CA ALA A 87 -20.52 -19.83 -2.40
C ALA A 87 -20.84 -18.33 -2.28
N VAL A 88 -22.02 -17.98 -1.76
CA VAL A 88 -22.39 -16.58 -1.51
C VAL A 88 -21.50 -15.98 -0.43
N VAL A 89 -21.39 -16.61 0.75
CA VAL A 89 -20.62 -16.02 1.87
C VAL A 89 -19.13 -15.92 1.58
N THR A 90 -18.55 -16.83 0.80
CA THR A 90 -17.13 -16.74 0.39
C THR A 90 -16.89 -15.71 -0.71
N SER A 91 -17.94 -15.12 -1.29
CA SER A 91 -17.82 -14.04 -2.28
C SER A 91 -17.95 -12.65 -1.66
N LEU A 92 -18.33 -12.58 -0.38
CA LEU A 92 -18.46 -11.33 0.37
C LEU A 92 -17.10 -10.74 0.70
N THR A 93 -17.07 -9.43 0.92
CA THR A 93 -15.87 -8.74 1.41
C THR A 93 -15.63 -9.14 2.88
N ILE A 94 -14.38 -9.40 3.27
CA ILE A 94 -14.11 -9.73 4.67
C ILE A 94 -14.12 -8.41 5.44
N ALA A 95 -14.97 -8.32 6.46
CA ALA A 95 -15.07 -7.12 7.27
C ALA A 95 -13.74 -6.89 8.00
N ASP A 96 -13.02 -5.85 7.60
CA ASP A 96 -12.02 -5.22 8.45
C ASP A 96 -12.79 -4.31 9.41
N GLU A 97 -12.91 -4.69 10.68
CA GLU A 97 -13.47 -3.82 11.72
C GLU A 97 -12.48 -2.70 12.06
N ALA A 98 -12.17 -1.87 11.07
CA ALA A 98 -11.33 -0.68 11.16
C ALA A 98 -12.18 0.57 10.88
N GLU A 99 -12.25 1.43 11.90
CA GLU A 99 -12.93 2.74 11.95
C GLU A 99 -14.47 2.72 11.71
N PRO A 100 -15.29 2.61 12.77
CA PRO A 100 -16.63 3.19 12.70
C PRO A 100 -16.51 4.68 12.34
N LYS A 101 -17.35 5.14 11.41
CA LYS A 101 -17.56 6.56 11.09
C LYS A 101 -17.64 7.35 12.40
N SER A 102 -16.89 8.45 12.49
CA SER A 102 -16.93 9.38 13.62
C SER A 102 -18.23 10.19 13.58
N ASP A 103 -19.36 9.56 13.83
CA ASP A 103 -20.65 10.22 13.98
C ASP A 103 -21.38 9.66 15.19
N LEU A 104 -20.80 9.80 16.39
CA LEU A 104 -21.56 9.91 17.62
C LEU A 104 -20.79 10.83 18.58
N LYS A 105 -21.45 11.92 18.99
CA LYS A 105 -21.08 12.74 20.15
C LYS A 105 -21.14 11.84 21.39
N THR A 106 -20.00 11.26 21.77
CA THR A 106 -19.82 10.70 23.11
C THR A 106 -18.90 11.63 23.87
N GLU A 107 -19.34 12.00 25.07
CA GLU A 107 -18.62 12.88 25.99
C GLU A 107 -17.17 12.39 26.21
N PRO A 108 -16.21 13.31 26.41
CA PRO A 108 -14.83 12.93 26.57
C PRO A 108 -14.66 12.17 27.89
N ASP A 109 -14.26 10.91 27.78
CA ASP A 109 -13.66 10.19 28.90
C ASP A 109 -12.44 10.98 29.41
N ALA A 110 -12.22 10.91 30.72
CA ALA A 110 -11.33 11.80 31.47
C ALA A 110 -9.88 11.82 30.90
N PRO A 111 -9.14 12.94 31.08
CA PRO A 111 -7.78 13.05 30.56
C PRO A 111 -6.87 12.02 31.23
N SER A 112 -6.48 10.99 30.48
CA SER A 112 -5.34 10.15 30.85
C SER A 112 -4.10 11.05 30.85
N GLN A 113 -3.41 11.10 31.98
CA GLN A 113 -2.18 11.88 32.16
C GLN A 113 -1.09 11.44 31.17
N PRO A 114 -0.16 12.34 30.80
CA PRO A 114 0.95 12.00 29.91
C PRO A 114 1.93 11.10 30.66
N GLY A 115 1.92 9.81 30.35
CA GLY A 115 2.97 8.87 30.74
C GLY A 115 4.00 8.75 29.63
N SER A 116 5.15 9.42 29.80
CA SER A 116 6.41 8.98 29.22
C SER A 116 6.94 7.79 30.05
N ASP A 117 7.55 6.83 29.35
CA ASP A 117 8.09 5.52 29.78
C ASP A 117 7.06 4.38 29.89
N GLY A 118 7.05 3.51 28.86
CA GLY A 118 6.51 2.14 28.93
C GLY A 118 5.19 1.85 28.21
N ASP A 119 5.06 2.12 26.91
CA ASP A 119 3.96 1.55 26.07
C ASP A 119 4.33 0.15 25.53
N ASP A 120 5.25 -0.53 26.23
CA ASP A 120 5.68 -1.88 25.92
C ASP A 120 4.68 -2.87 26.50
N VAL A 121 4.18 -3.73 25.63
CA VAL A 121 3.26 -4.82 25.97
C VAL A 121 4.08 -6.08 26.19
N GLU A 122 3.95 -6.67 27.38
CA GLU A 122 4.52 -7.98 27.67
C GLU A 122 3.88 -9.07 26.81
N ILE A 123 4.71 -9.94 26.26
CA ILE A 123 4.28 -11.06 25.42
C ILE A 123 3.78 -12.21 26.30
N THR A 124 2.46 -12.27 26.46
CA THR A 124 1.77 -13.36 27.15
C THR A 124 1.82 -14.67 26.36
N ASP A 125 1.50 -15.79 27.03
CA ASP A 125 1.34 -17.10 26.38
C ASP A 125 0.22 -17.09 25.32
N GLY A 126 -0.83 -16.30 25.52
CA GLY A 126 -1.92 -16.10 24.55
C GLY A 126 -1.42 -15.45 23.26
N ILE A 127 -0.68 -14.34 23.38
CA ILE A 127 -0.03 -13.65 22.25
C ILE A 127 0.93 -14.61 21.52
N ARG A 128 1.76 -15.33 22.27
CA ARG A 128 2.73 -16.29 21.70
C ARG A 128 2.01 -17.43 20.97
N GLY A 129 0.91 -17.91 21.53
CA GLY A 129 0.04 -18.93 20.92
C GLY A 129 -0.60 -18.45 19.61
N ALA A 130 -1.15 -17.23 19.59
CA ALA A 130 -1.74 -16.64 18.38
C ALA A 130 -0.71 -16.47 17.26
N ALA A 131 0.50 -16.00 17.59
CA ALA A 131 1.60 -15.87 16.64
C ALA A 131 2.05 -17.24 16.07
N GLN A 132 2.13 -18.27 16.92
CA GLN A 132 2.45 -19.63 16.48
C GLN A 132 1.38 -20.22 15.55
N GLN A 133 0.09 -20.03 15.87
CA GLN A 133 -1.02 -20.45 15.01
C GLN A 133 -0.98 -19.74 13.65
N SER A 134 -0.63 -18.46 13.65
CA SER A 134 -0.44 -17.67 12.43
C SER A 134 0.67 -18.25 11.56
N LEU A 135 1.85 -18.54 12.12
CA LEU A 135 2.93 -19.21 11.38
C LEU A 135 2.53 -20.60 10.88
N GLN A 136 1.69 -21.34 11.60
CA GLN A 136 1.19 -22.64 11.17
C GLN A 136 0.23 -22.54 9.97
N ALA A 137 -0.67 -21.55 9.98
CA ALA A 137 -1.57 -21.29 8.87
C ALA A 137 -0.79 -20.86 7.61
N ILE A 138 0.19 -19.96 7.78
CA ILE A 138 1.08 -19.53 6.69
C ILE A 138 1.93 -20.70 6.17
N ASP A 139 2.42 -21.57 7.04
CA ASP A 139 3.16 -22.78 6.63
C ASP A 139 2.30 -23.69 5.75
N SER A 140 1.00 -23.84 6.06
CA SER A 140 0.03 -24.62 5.28
C SER A 140 -0.25 -23.99 3.90
N LEU A 141 -0.29 -22.66 3.83
CA LEU A 141 -0.31 -21.91 2.57
C LEU A 141 0.96 -22.21 1.76
N LEU A 142 2.16 -22.14 2.34
CA LEU A 142 3.41 -22.38 1.61
C LEU A 142 3.58 -23.85 1.16
N VAL A 143 2.94 -24.82 1.84
CA VAL A 143 2.91 -26.22 1.39
C VAL A 143 2.11 -26.36 0.09
N SER A 144 0.93 -25.76 0.02
CA SER A 144 -0.01 -25.93 -1.11
C SER A 144 0.16 -24.89 -2.21
N GLY A 145 0.54 -23.67 -1.86
CA GLY A 145 0.55 -22.49 -2.73
C GLY A 145 -0.81 -21.80 -2.76
N ALA A 146 -0.81 -20.48 -2.92
CA ALA A 146 -2.02 -19.66 -2.97
C ALA A 146 -3.01 -20.12 -4.04
N ARG A 147 -2.54 -20.53 -5.23
CA ARG A 147 -3.41 -21.02 -6.32
C ARG A 147 -4.16 -22.31 -5.97
N ALA A 148 -3.57 -23.16 -5.13
CA ALA A 148 -4.17 -24.42 -4.70
C ALA A 148 -4.72 -24.36 -3.26
N SER A 149 -4.66 -23.20 -2.61
CA SER A 149 -5.15 -22.99 -1.26
C SER A 149 -6.67 -22.91 -1.24
N GLY A 150 -7.28 -24.08 -1.09
CA GLY A 150 -8.72 -24.25 -0.92
C GLY A 150 -9.25 -23.66 0.38
N LEU A 151 -10.55 -23.83 0.60
CA LEU A 151 -11.26 -23.26 1.76
C LEU A 151 -10.66 -23.64 3.12
N ILE A 152 -10.00 -24.80 3.24
CA ILE A 152 -9.37 -25.24 4.50
C ILE A 152 -8.20 -24.34 4.90
N VAL A 153 -7.38 -23.92 3.94
CA VAL A 153 -6.25 -23.01 4.21
C VAL A 153 -6.78 -21.62 4.51
N GLN A 154 -7.80 -21.18 3.78
CA GLN A 154 -8.45 -19.88 4.01
C GLN A 154 -9.09 -19.82 5.40
N SER A 155 -9.84 -20.84 5.82
CA SER A 155 -10.43 -20.88 7.16
C SER A 155 -9.36 -20.91 8.26
N ALA A 156 -8.23 -21.61 8.04
CA ALA A 156 -7.11 -21.59 8.98
C ALA A 156 -6.49 -20.19 9.14
N LEU A 157 -6.34 -19.44 8.05
CA LEU A 157 -5.86 -18.05 8.08
C LEU A 157 -6.85 -17.12 8.80
N LEU A 158 -8.15 -17.25 8.50
CA LEU A 158 -9.20 -16.42 9.12
C LEU A 158 -9.33 -16.69 10.64
N ARG A 159 -9.23 -17.95 11.07
CA ARG A 159 -9.17 -18.27 12.51
C ARG A 159 -7.92 -17.69 13.17
N ALA A 160 -6.76 -17.82 12.54
CA ALA A 160 -5.53 -17.22 13.06
C ALA A 160 -5.64 -15.69 13.15
N ALA A 161 -6.32 -15.06 12.19
CA ALA A 161 -6.61 -13.63 12.22
C ALA A 161 -7.55 -13.26 13.37
N HIS A 162 -8.61 -14.04 13.61
CA HIS A 162 -9.51 -13.85 14.74
C HIS A 162 -8.78 -14.01 16.08
N GLN A 163 -8.02 -15.10 16.27
CA GLN A 163 -7.24 -15.31 17.49
C GLN A 163 -6.22 -14.17 17.70
N SER A 164 -5.56 -13.72 16.63
CA SER A 164 -4.67 -12.56 16.70
C SER A 164 -5.41 -11.31 17.18
N ARG A 165 -6.65 -11.09 16.72
CA ARG A 165 -7.47 -9.96 17.15
C ARG A 165 -7.93 -10.08 18.60
N ALA A 166 -8.32 -11.27 19.04
CA ALA A 166 -8.68 -11.55 20.44
C ALA A 166 -7.53 -11.20 21.41
N GLU A 167 -6.28 -11.42 20.99
CA GLU A 167 -5.07 -11.06 21.73
C GLU A 167 -4.58 -9.61 21.46
N GLY A 168 -5.33 -8.80 20.70
CA GLY A 168 -4.99 -7.41 20.41
C GLY A 168 -3.87 -7.21 19.38
N LEU A 169 -3.53 -8.22 18.58
CA LEU A 169 -2.53 -8.20 17.51
C LEU A 169 -3.13 -7.69 16.20
N VAL A 170 -3.53 -6.42 16.18
CA VAL A 170 -4.29 -5.78 15.09
C VAL A 170 -3.55 -5.86 13.75
N ASN A 171 -2.25 -5.52 13.72
CA ASN A 171 -1.46 -5.52 12.48
C ASN A 171 -1.31 -6.94 11.89
N LEU A 172 -1.11 -7.95 12.75
CA LEU A 172 -0.99 -9.34 12.34
C LEU A 172 -2.33 -9.87 11.80
N SER A 173 -3.42 -9.60 12.53
CA SER A 173 -4.79 -9.95 12.10
C SER A 173 -5.12 -9.35 10.72
N ALA A 174 -4.88 -8.05 10.53
CA ALA A 174 -5.13 -7.37 9.26
C ALA A 174 -4.29 -7.96 8.12
N SER A 175 -3.04 -8.34 8.38
CA SER A 175 -2.18 -8.97 7.36
C SER A 175 -2.69 -10.35 6.96
N LEU A 176 -3.16 -11.16 7.91
CA LEU A 176 -3.76 -12.48 7.63
C LEU A 176 -5.08 -12.38 6.85
N ILE A 177 -5.91 -11.37 7.13
CA ILE A 177 -7.13 -11.08 6.36
C ILE A 177 -6.77 -10.70 4.92
N ARG A 178 -5.82 -9.78 4.70
CA ARG A 178 -5.37 -9.41 3.35
C ARG A 178 -4.80 -10.60 2.58
N MET A 179 -4.12 -11.53 3.25
CA MET A 179 -3.68 -12.78 2.64
C MET A 179 -4.85 -13.65 2.19
N ALA A 180 -5.88 -13.84 3.04
CA ALA A 180 -7.06 -14.63 2.72
C ALA A 180 -7.80 -14.05 1.50
N GLU A 181 -8.02 -12.73 1.47
CA GLU A 181 -8.61 -12.05 0.32
C GLU A 181 -7.75 -12.13 -0.94
N GLY A 182 -6.43 -11.98 -0.81
CA GLY A 182 -5.49 -12.12 -1.93
C GLY A 182 -5.53 -13.52 -2.55
N ILE A 183 -5.66 -14.56 -1.72
CA ILE A 183 -5.87 -15.94 -2.18
C ILE A 183 -7.22 -16.08 -2.90
N GLN A 184 -8.28 -15.50 -2.35
CA GLN A 184 -9.62 -15.54 -2.95
C GLN A 184 -9.62 -14.88 -4.35
N ARG A 185 -9.11 -13.66 -4.48
CA ARG A 185 -8.97 -12.94 -5.76
C ARG A 185 -8.15 -13.75 -6.78
N LEU A 186 -7.01 -14.28 -6.35
CA LEU A 186 -6.14 -15.09 -7.20
C LEU A 186 -6.84 -16.37 -7.70
N ARG A 187 -7.62 -17.03 -6.86
CA ARG A 187 -8.35 -18.27 -7.23
C ARG A 187 -9.57 -18.01 -8.09
N ALA A 188 -10.21 -16.86 -7.93
CA ALA A 188 -11.33 -16.43 -8.77
C ALA A 188 -10.88 -15.98 -10.18
N GLY A 189 -9.57 -15.78 -10.40
CA GLY A 189 -9.05 -15.25 -11.66
C GLY A 189 -9.35 -13.77 -11.84
N ASP A 190 -9.49 -13.03 -10.74
CA ASP A 190 -9.76 -11.59 -10.71
C ASP A 190 -8.62 -10.81 -11.39
N GLU A 191 -8.97 -9.82 -12.23
CA GLU A 191 -7.99 -8.95 -12.90
C GLU A 191 -7.18 -8.09 -11.91
N HIS A 192 -7.74 -7.85 -10.71
CA HIS A 192 -7.09 -7.13 -9.62
C HIS A 192 -6.26 -8.04 -8.70
N ALA A 193 -6.05 -9.31 -9.05
CA ALA A 193 -5.20 -10.21 -8.26
C ALA A 193 -3.72 -9.78 -8.31
N ASP A 194 -3.25 -9.11 -7.25
CA ASP A 194 -1.84 -8.70 -7.10
C ASP A 194 -1.03 -9.77 -6.35
N CYS A 195 -0.28 -10.58 -7.11
CA CYS A 195 0.61 -11.60 -6.56
C CYS A 195 1.80 -11.03 -5.78
N ASP A 196 2.30 -9.86 -6.17
CA ASP A 196 3.42 -9.21 -5.48
C ASP A 196 2.96 -8.70 -4.11
N GLN A 197 1.74 -8.15 -4.03
CA GLN A 197 1.13 -7.75 -2.76
C GLN A 197 0.91 -8.95 -1.85
N LEU A 198 0.37 -10.06 -2.37
CA LEU A 198 0.20 -11.28 -1.57
C LEU A 198 1.54 -11.80 -1.01
N CYS A 199 2.62 -11.73 -1.79
CA CYS A 199 3.96 -12.09 -1.30
C CYS A 199 4.42 -11.16 -0.17
N ARG A 200 4.21 -9.83 -0.29
CA ARG A 200 4.54 -8.85 0.75
C ARG A 200 3.72 -9.04 2.03
N ASP A 201 2.42 -9.27 1.91
CA ASP A 201 1.56 -9.52 3.06
C ASP A 201 1.97 -10.82 3.77
N THR A 202 2.37 -11.85 3.01
CA THR A 202 2.89 -13.10 3.56
C THR A 202 4.18 -12.87 4.36
N THR A 203 5.19 -12.18 3.80
CA THR A 203 6.44 -11.92 4.52
C THR A 203 6.23 -11.01 5.73
N THR A 204 5.38 -9.99 5.61
CA THR A 204 4.99 -9.09 6.71
C THR A 204 4.36 -9.86 7.88
N ALA A 205 3.42 -10.77 7.59
CA ALA A 205 2.77 -11.59 8.62
C ALA A 205 3.76 -12.55 9.30
N ILE A 206 4.70 -13.13 8.54
CA ILE A 206 5.75 -14.01 9.09
C ILE A 206 6.68 -13.22 10.03
N GLU A 207 7.15 -12.04 9.61
CA GLU A 207 8.04 -11.20 10.41
C GLU A 207 7.36 -10.73 11.69
N ALA A 208 6.11 -10.26 11.60
CA ALA A 208 5.31 -9.87 12.76
C ALA A 208 5.14 -11.02 13.75
N ALA A 209 4.67 -12.18 13.28
CA ALA A 209 4.47 -13.35 14.14
C ALA A 209 5.80 -13.87 14.73
N HIS A 210 6.87 -13.91 13.94
CA HIS A 210 8.17 -14.38 14.42
C HIS A 210 8.80 -13.44 15.45
N GLY A 211 8.66 -12.12 15.26
CA GLY A 211 9.09 -11.11 16.22
C GLY A 211 8.42 -11.31 17.58
N LEU A 212 7.10 -11.50 17.59
CA LEU A 212 6.32 -11.76 18.81
C LEU A 212 6.74 -13.05 19.51
N ILE A 213 7.09 -14.11 18.77
CA ILE A 213 7.52 -15.39 19.36
C ILE A 213 8.88 -15.28 20.07
N ARG A 214 9.70 -14.28 19.75
CA ARG A 214 11.05 -14.15 20.29
C ARG A 214 11.21 -13.03 21.32
N ALA A 215 10.28 -12.09 21.32
CA ALA A 215 10.31 -10.96 22.26
C ALA A 215 9.70 -11.35 23.61
N ASP A 216 10.16 -10.68 24.65
CA ASP A 216 9.56 -10.68 25.99
C ASP A 216 8.57 -9.51 26.13
N SER A 217 8.88 -8.37 25.52
CA SER A 217 7.99 -7.21 25.38
C SER A 217 8.14 -6.56 24.00
N VAL A 218 7.10 -5.89 23.54
CA VAL A 218 7.12 -5.11 22.29
C VAL A 218 6.32 -3.80 22.43
N PRO A 219 6.70 -2.72 21.74
CA PRO A 219 5.89 -1.51 21.72
C PRO A 219 4.47 -1.77 21.21
N LYS A 220 3.45 -1.13 21.80
CA LYS A 220 2.04 -1.30 21.38
C LYS A 220 1.82 -1.00 19.90
N SER A 221 2.58 -0.06 19.35
CA SER A 221 2.53 0.29 17.93
C SER A 221 2.88 -0.85 16.98
N GLN A 222 3.75 -1.77 17.41
CA GLN A 222 4.09 -2.97 16.65
C GLN A 222 2.90 -3.93 16.56
N LEU A 223 2.08 -4.01 17.62
CA LEU A 223 0.83 -4.79 17.64
C LEU A 223 -0.26 -4.11 16.80
N GLY A 224 -0.24 -2.78 16.73
CA GLY A 224 -1.24 -1.96 16.08
C GLY A 224 -2.36 -1.54 17.04
N TYR A 225 -3.22 -0.66 16.55
CA TYR A 225 -4.30 -0.06 17.34
C TYR A 225 -5.65 -0.32 16.69
N ALA A 226 -6.62 -0.83 17.46
CA ALA A 226 -7.99 -1.02 16.96
C ALA A 226 -8.66 0.33 16.66
N ARG A 227 -8.38 1.34 17.50
CA ARG A 227 -8.69 2.74 17.26
C ARG A 227 -7.40 3.53 17.36
N ARG A 228 -7.11 4.33 16.33
CA ARG A 228 -5.91 5.15 16.28
C ARG A 228 -5.85 6.08 17.50
N PRO A 229 -4.78 6.02 18.32
CA PRO A 229 -4.63 6.93 19.44
C PRO A 229 -4.23 8.31 18.92
N PHE A 230 -4.72 9.35 19.58
CA PHE A 230 -4.36 10.73 19.33
C PHE A 230 -3.88 11.33 20.64
N SER A 231 -2.60 11.70 20.71
CA SER A 231 -2.01 12.36 21.87
C SER A 231 -1.87 13.87 21.62
N PRO A 232 -1.91 14.71 22.67
CA PRO A 232 -1.64 16.14 22.53
C PRO A 232 -0.31 16.40 21.81
N ASN A 233 -0.34 17.34 20.88
CA ASN A 233 0.82 17.77 20.11
C ASN A 233 1.06 19.28 20.38
N ALA A 234 2.33 19.65 20.61
CA ALA A 234 2.76 21.00 20.95
C ALA A 234 2.90 21.95 19.74
N LEU A 235 2.69 21.46 18.52
CA LEU A 235 2.66 22.27 17.30
C LEU A 235 1.74 23.48 17.46
N LYS A 236 2.22 24.65 17.03
CA LYS A 236 1.42 25.88 17.03
C LYS A 236 1.00 26.28 15.62
N ARG A 237 1.71 25.77 14.62
CA ARG A 237 1.54 26.15 13.23
C ARG A 237 1.80 24.99 12.29
N LEU A 238 1.00 24.94 11.24
CA LEU A 238 1.09 24.01 10.13
C LEU A 238 1.09 24.77 8.81
N THR A 239 1.76 24.23 7.81
CA THR A 239 1.77 24.76 6.45
C THR A 239 1.40 23.66 5.47
N GLY A 240 0.35 23.87 4.66
CA GLY A 240 -0.05 22.94 3.61
C GLY A 240 0.99 22.86 2.49
N VAL A 241 1.35 21.63 2.08
CA VAL A 241 2.38 21.44 1.03
C VAL A 241 1.86 20.72 -0.21
N VAL A 242 1.08 19.66 -0.03
CA VAL A 242 0.53 18.90 -1.14
C VAL A 242 -0.76 18.19 -0.73
N ALA A 243 -1.70 18.10 -1.67
CA ALA A 243 -2.81 17.18 -1.58
C ALA A 243 -2.61 16.06 -2.62
N GLU A 244 -2.72 14.81 -2.20
CA GLU A 244 -2.57 13.64 -3.07
C GLU A 244 -3.86 12.81 -3.10
N PRO A 245 -4.24 12.28 -4.28
CA PRO A 245 -5.39 11.37 -4.38
C PRO A 245 -5.11 10.05 -3.67
N ILE A 246 -6.12 9.51 -3.01
CA ILE A 246 -6.15 8.16 -2.44
C ILE A 246 -7.11 7.32 -3.26
N LEU A 247 -6.65 6.14 -3.68
CA LEU A 247 -7.50 5.09 -4.24
C LEU A 247 -6.97 3.75 -3.76
N THR A 248 -7.80 2.98 -3.07
CA THR A 248 -7.43 1.67 -2.52
C THR A 248 -8.15 0.54 -3.22
N LEU A 249 -7.53 -0.64 -3.25
CA LEU A 249 -8.17 -1.87 -3.72
C LEU A 249 -9.34 -2.30 -2.83
N SER A 250 -9.38 -1.84 -1.57
CA SER A 250 -10.47 -2.08 -0.63
C SER A 250 -11.70 -1.18 -0.87
N GLY A 251 -11.75 -0.48 -2.00
CA GLY A 251 -12.91 0.34 -2.37
C GLY A 251 -13.00 1.66 -1.61
N TYR A 252 -11.87 2.29 -1.27
CA TYR A 252 -11.87 3.64 -0.73
C TYR A 252 -11.22 4.61 -1.69
N ALA A 253 -11.83 5.79 -1.81
CA ALA A 253 -11.33 6.89 -2.60
C ALA A 253 -11.35 8.18 -1.76
N GLY A 254 -10.39 9.06 -1.99
CA GLY A 254 -10.28 10.28 -1.20
C GLY A 254 -9.04 11.10 -1.48
N VAL A 255 -8.62 11.85 -0.47
CA VAL A 255 -7.45 12.73 -0.53
C VAL A 255 -6.71 12.71 0.80
N VAL A 256 -5.38 12.73 0.74
CA VAL A 256 -4.51 13.09 1.87
C VAL A 256 -3.93 14.46 1.63
N THR A 257 -3.97 15.32 2.64
CA THR A 257 -3.26 16.60 2.66
C THR A 257 -2.07 16.49 3.58
N HIS A 258 -0.88 16.68 3.01
CA HIS A 258 0.38 16.75 3.74
C HIS A 258 0.62 18.17 4.23
N LEU A 259 1.01 18.29 5.49
CA LEU A 259 1.27 19.52 6.21
C LEU A 259 2.66 19.44 6.84
N ILE A 260 3.39 20.55 6.88
CA ILE A 260 4.64 20.67 7.63
C ILE A 260 4.37 21.46 8.91
N GLY A 261 4.74 20.88 10.05
CA GLY A 261 4.68 21.55 11.35
C GLY A 261 5.82 22.54 11.56
N ASP A 262 5.69 23.42 12.55
CA ASP A 262 6.77 24.32 13.01
C ASP A 262 7.97 23.58 13.65
N ASP A 263 7.86 22.27 13.80
CA ASP A 263 8.94 21.34 14.13
C ASP A 263 9.68 20.79 12.88
N GLY A 264 9.19 21.10 11.67
CA GLY A 264 9.73 20.62 10.40
C GLY A 264 9.30 19.22 9.97
N TYR A 265 8.48 18.52 10.76
CA TYR A 265 7.99 17.18 10.43
C TYR A 265 6.72 17.22 9.57
N ILE A 266 6.45 16.11 8.88
CA ILE A 266 5.28 15.93 8.04
C ILE A 266 4.13 15.35 8.87
N TYR A 267 2.98 15.98 8.72
CA TYR A 267 1.72 15.58 9.31
C TYR A 267 0.65 15.45 8.20
N GLN A 268 -0.43 14.75 8.51
CA GLN A 268 -1.44 14.40 7.50
C GLN A 268 -2.86 14.67 7.98
N VAL A 269 -3.67 15.25 7.10
CA VAL A 269 -5.14 15.28 7.22
C VAL A 269 -5.71 14.43 6.09
N VAL A 270 -6.45 13.37 6.46
CA VAL A 270 -6.99 12.40 5.50
C VAL A 270 -8.51 12.50 5.46
N GLU A 271 -9.07 12.52 4.25
CA GLU A 271 -10.50 12.44 3.96
C GLU A 271 -10.73 11.34 2.93
N THR A 272 -11.36 10.24 3.35
CA THR A 272 -11.62 9.06 2.51
C THR A 272 -13.05 8.60 2.65
N ARG A 273 -13.61 8.10 1.56
CA ARG A 273 -14.99 7.62 1.49
C ARG A 273 -15.01 6.26 0.79
N PRO A 274 -15.87 5.32 1.21
CA PRO A 274 -16.14 4.12 0.42
C PRO A 274 -16.66 4.51 -0.96
N GLY A 275 -16.09 3.91 -2.00
CA GLY A 275 -16.46 4.11 -3.39
C GLY A 275 -15.26 4.18 -4.35
N ASP A 276 -15.54 4.66 -5.55
CA ASP A 276 -14.61 4.64 -6.68
C ASP A 276 -13.83 5.96 -6.86
N ALA A 277 -12.94 5.97 -7.85
CA ALA A 277 -12.07 7.09 -8.14
C ALA A 277 -12.80 8.43 -8.42
N ASN A 278 -14.10 8.42 -8.76
CA ASN A 278 -14.86 9.65 -8.96
C ASN A 278 -15.05 10.46 -7.67
N LEU A 279 -14.95 9.81 -6.50
CA LEU A 279 -15.06 10.49 -5.20
C LEU A 279 -13.81 11.30 -4.83
N ILE A 280 -12.68 11.10 -5.51
CA ILE A 280 -11.41 11.79 -5.23
C ILE A 280 -11.60 13.32 -5.32
N ASN A 281 -12.17 13.80 -6.43
CA ASN A 281 -12.40 15.24 -6.61
C ASN A 281 -13.43 15.80 -5.64
N GLN A 282 -14.42 15.00 -5.25
CA GLN A 282 -15.41 15.39 -4.25
C GLN A 282 -14.78 15.51 -2.86
N ALA A 283 -13.89 14.61 -2.48
CA ALA A 283 -13.13 14.70 -1.22
C ALA A 283 -12.15 15.89 -1.26
N TYR A 284 -11.55 16.16 -2.42
CA TYR A 284 -10.60 17.26 -2.58
C TYR A 284 -11.23 18.66 -2.43
N ARG A 285 -12.42 18.84 -3.02
CA ARG A 285 -13.15 20.13 -3.01
C ARG A 285 -14.18 20.22 -1.87
N GLY A 286 -14.61 19.08 -1.32
CA GLY A 286 -15.58 19.00 -0.25
C GLY A 286 -15.03 19.49 1.09
N GLY A 287 -15.93 19.95 1.96
CA GLY A 287 -15.58 20.37 3.31
C GLY A 287 -15.10 19.20 4.18
N ILE A 288 -13.99 19.39 4.86
CA ILE A 288 -13.49 18.51 5.92
C ILE A 288 -13.76 19.21 7.25
N ASP A 289 -14.45 18.51 8.14
CA ASP A 289 -14.72 19.04 9.48
C ASP A 289 -13.47 18.96 10.35
N LEU A 290 -13.03 20.12 10.83
CA LEU A 290 -11.84 20.36 11.65
C LEU A 290 -12.28 20.95 13.01
N GLY A 291 -13.20 20.28 13.68
CA GLY A 291 -13.79 20.76 14.93
C GLY A 291 -14.85 21.85 14.68
N GLU A 292 -14.56 23.09 15.03
CA GLU A 292 -15.49 24.23 14.85
C GLU A 292 -15.38 24.89 13.46
N THR A 293 -14.44 24.44 12.63
CA THR A 293 -14.17 24.99 11.30
C THR A 293 -14.29 23.90 10.24
N THR A 294 -14.80 24.23 9.06
CA THR A 294 -14.84 23.33 7.91
C THR A 294 -14.02 23.94 6.78
N ALA A 295 -13.12 23.16 6.19
CA ALA A 295 -12.33 23.58 5.04
C ALA A 295 -12.01 22.41 4.13
N SER A 296 -11.87 22.65 2.83
CA SER A 296 -11.54 21.58 1.88
C SER A 296 -10.04 21.28 1.87
N ALA A 297 -9.67 20.07 1.43
CA ALA A 297 -8.26 19.72 1.20
C ALA A 297 -7.59 20.68 0.21
N HIS A 298 -8.35 21.19 -0.78
CA HIS A 298 -7.88 22.24 -1.69
C HIS A 298 -7.41 23.51 -0.95
N VAL A 299 -8.13 23.94 0.09
CA VAL A 299 -7.77 25.10 0.91
C VAL A 299 -6.63 24.75 1.87
N ILE A 300 -6.80 23.68 2.66
CA ILE A 300 -5.84 23.25 3.69
C ILE A 300 -4.44 23.06 3.09
N SER A 301 -4.34 22.43 1.92
CA SER A 301 -3.06 22.15 1.23
C SER A 301 -2.32 23.39 0.71
N ARG A 302 -2.93 24.59 0.82
CA ARG A 302 -2.38 25.86 0.36
C ARG A 302 -2.37 26.94 1.43
N SER A 303 -2.77 26.60 2.66
CA SER A 303 -2.92 27.56 3.74
C SER A 303 -1.81 27.45 4.77
N ARG A 304 -1.56 28.57 5.44
CA ARG A 304 -0.93 28.59 6.77
C ARG A 304 -2.03 28.42 7.79
N ILE A 305 -1.80 27.57 8.77
CA ILE A 305 -2.81 27.19 9.75
C ILE A 305 -2.20 27.34 11.13
N ASP A 306 -2.73 28.26 11.92
CA ASP A 306 -2.41 28.31 13.35
C ASP A 306 -3.34 27.35 14.09
N VAL A 307 -2.78 26.56 15.00
CA VAL A 307 -3.48 25.47 15.69
C VAL A 307 -3.32 25.59 17.20
N GLN A 308 -4.37 25.20 17.93
CA GLN A 308 -4.35 25.07 19.39
C GLN A 308 -5.03 23.78 19.82
N ASN A 309 -4.54 23.16 20.89
CA ASN A 309 -5.00 21.86 21.40
C ASN A 309 -5.00 20.79 20.29
N LEU A 310 -3.97 20.80 19.45
CA LEU A 310 -3.80 19.81 18.40
C LEU A 310 -3.52 18.45 19.04
N THR A 311 -4.04 17.41 18.40
CA THR A 311 -3.63 16.04 18.69
C THR A 311 -3.09 15.38 17.44
N SER A 312 -2.17 14.45 17.60
CA SER A 312 -1.64 13.66 16.49
C SER A 312 -1.51 12.19 16.87
N SER A 313 -1.63 11.31 15.89
CA SER A 313 -1.30 9.90 16.06
C SER A 313 0.20 9.66 15.94
N PRO A 314 0.71 8.47 16.37
CA PRO A 314 2.12 8.12 16.24
C PRO A 314 2.64 8.18 14.79
N ASP A 315 1.78 7.92 13.79
CA ASP A 315 2.13 7.99 12.37
C ASP A 315 1.95 9.39 11.74
N GLY A 316 1.61 10.41 12.53
CA GLY A 316 1.52 11.80 12.08
C GLY A 316 0.17 12.25 11.53
N ARG A 317 -0.90 11.45 11.67
CA ARG A 317 -2.26 11.91 11.32
C ARG A 317 -2.73 12.92 12.36
N LEU A 318 -3.32 14.02 11.92
CA LEU A 318 -3.81 15.09 12.78
C LEU A 318 -5.26 14.83 13.21
N GLY A 319 -5.53 15.08 14.48
CA GLY A 319 -6.85 14.95 15.07
C GLY A 319 -7.75 16.10 14.66
N LYS A 320 -9.00 15.79 14.33
CA LYS A 320 -10.05 16.75 13.93
C LYS A 320 -11.05 17.03 15.05
N GLY A 321 -10.64 16.81 16.31
CA GLY A 321 -11.55 16.83 17.45
C GLY A 321 -12.09 18.23 17.76
N GLY A 322 -13.28 18.32 18.34
CA GLY A 322 -13.94 19.61 18.63
C GLY A 322 -13.20 20.52 19.62
N LYS A 323 -12.22 20.02 20.37
CA LYS A 323 -11.36 20.84 21.25
C LYS A 323 -10.20 21.50 20.49
N THR A 324 -9.86 21.00 19.30
CA THR A 324 -8.80 21.54 18.46
C THR A 324 -9.31 22.76 17.71
N ARG A 325 -8.57 23.87 17.80
CA ARG A 325 -8.91 25.11 17.08
C ARG A 325 -8.01 25.23 15.87
N TRP A 326 -8.62 25.46 14.72
CA TRP A 326 -7.97 25.61 13.43
C TRP A 326 -8.21 27.03 12.92
N ALA A 327 -7.17 27.86 12.87
CA ALA A 327 -7.23 29.19 12.29
C ALA A 327 -6.55 29.17 10.92
N ILE A 328 -7.36 28.97 9.87
CA ILE A 328 -6.89 28.88 8.49
C ILE A 328 -6.72 30.28 7.93
N GLN A 329 -5.48 30.65 7.64
CA GLN A 329 -5.16 31.95 7.05
C GLN A 329 -5.04 31.78 5.53
N PRO A 330 -5.76 32.59 4.72
CA PRO A 330 -5.48 32.67 3.31
C PRO A 330 -4.08 33.24 3.10
N VAL A 331 -3.27 32.54 2.32
CA VAL A 331 -1.92 32.98 1.97
C VAL A 331 -2.04 34.26 1.13
N GLN A 332 -1.47 35.36 1.61
CA GLN A 332 -1.28 36.58 0.81
C GLN A 332 -0.04 36.44 -0.08
N GLU A 333 -0.09 37.05 -1.27
CA GLU A 333 1.03 37.14 -2.22
C GLU A 333 2.32 37.57 -1.47
N GLY A 334 3.31 36.68 -1.45
CA GLY A 334 4.55 36.84 -0.67
C GLY A 334 4.88 35.67 0.28
N HIS A 335 3.89 34.86 0.70
CA HIS A 335 4.15 33.69 1.56
C HIS A 335 4.56 32.42 0.80
N ALA A 336 4.57 32.43 -0.53
CA ALA A 336 5.03 31.29 -1.32
C ALA A 336 6.53 30.98 -1.13
N ALA A 337 7.32 31.98 -0.72
CA ALA A 337 8.71 31.81 -0.33
C ALA A 337 8.89 30.96 0.94
N ASP A 338 7.82 30.73 1.71
CA ASP A 338 7.93 30.24 3.09
C ASP A 338 8.25 28.73 3.18
N LEU A 339 7.88 27.88 2.19
CA LEU A 339 8.26 26.45 2.24
C LEU A 339 9.77 26.23 2.18
N SER A 340 10.46 27.06 1.38
CA SER A 340 11.91 27.12 1.27
C SER A 340 12.58 27.92 2.39
N THR A 341 11.84 28.45 3.38
CA THR A 341 12.45 29.19 4.50
C THR A 341 12.00 28.72 5.87
N LEU A 342 10.94 27.92 5.98
CA LEU A 342 10.37 27.49 7.27
C LEU A 342 11.29 26.51 8.00
N HIS A 343 11.92 25.53 7.31
CA HIS A 343 12.76 24.54 7.97
C HIS A 343 13.96 24.11 7.12
N CYS A 344 15.15 24.13 7.73
CA CYS A 344 16.44 23.88 7.09
C CYS A 344 16.58 22.52 6.40
N HIS A 345 15.69 21.56 6.66
CA HIS A 345 15.76 20.23 6.03
C HIS A 345 15.20 20.17 4.61
N TRP A 346 14.30 21.09 4.25
CA TRP A 346 13.67 21.16 2.92
C TRP A 346 14.41 22.08 1.95
N THR A 347 15.39 22.82 2.47
CA THR A 347 16.25 23.77 1.75
C THR A 347 17.65 23.20 1.48
N LYS A 348 17.93 22.01 1.99
CA LYS A 348 19.18 21.28 1.76
C LYS A 348 19.26 20.80 0.32
N ASP A 349 20.50 20.60 -0.12
CA ASP A 349 20.83 19.91 -1.36
C ASP A 349 20.07 18.58 -1.47
N ILE A 350 19.63 18.27 -2.69
CA ILE A 350 18.97 17.01 -3.03
C ILE A 350 19.71 15.76 -2.52
N ARG A 351 21.05 15.77 -2.49
CA ARG A 351 21.87 14.68 -1.96
C ARG A 351 21.67 14.46 -0.46
N GLU A 352 21.59 15.54 0.31
CA GLU A 352 21.34 15.46 1.75
C GLU A 352 19.90 15.02 2.02
N GLN A 353 18.94 15.52 1.24
CA GLN A 353 17.54 15.09 1.34
C GLN A 353 17.39 13.59 1.04
N ILE A 354 18.04 13.08 -0.01
CA ILE A 354 18.01 11.65 -0.35
C ILE A 354 18.69 10.80 0.73
N SER A 355 19.85 11.25 1.24
CA SER A 355 20.55 10.54 2.32
C SER A 355 19.68 10.44 3.56
N ARG A 356 19.02 11.54 3.95
CA ARG A 356 18.04 11.58 5.05
C ARG A 356 16.90 10.58 4.84
N VAL A 357 16.37 10.47 3.62
CA VAL A 357 15.30 9.51 3.30
C VAL A 357 15.76 8.07 3.50
N PHE A 358 16.96 7.72 3.01
CA PHE A 358 17.51 6.37 3.18
C PHE A 358 17.87 6.06 4.64
N ASP A 359 18.47 7.01 5.37
CA ASP A 359 18.79 6.86 6.80
C ASP A 359 17.52 6.66 7.63
N ALA A 360 16.47 7.44 7.32
CA ALA A 360 15.16 7.33 7.96
C ALA A 360 14.43 6.01 7.65
N THR A 361 14.78 5.34 6.55
CA THR A 361 14.21 4.04 6.15
C THR A 361 14.96 2.87 6.81
N ALA A 362 16.26 3.05 7.13
CA ALA A 362 17.11 2.01 7.68
C ALA A 362 16.92 1.76 9.19
N SER A 363 16.19 2.62 9.91
CA SER A 363 15.93 2.49 11.36
C SER A 363 14.47 2.06 11.64
N PRO A 364 14.13 0.77 11.58
CA PRO A 364 12.74 0.28 11.69
C PRO A 364 12.16 0.26 13.12
N GLU A 365 12.93 0.61 14.15
CA GLU A 365 12.52 0.43 15.57
C GLU A 365 11.60 1.53 16.11
N GLN A 366 11.37 2.60 15.36
CA GLN A 366 10.45 3.66 15.78
C GLN A 366 9.12 3.54 15.01
N THR A 367 8.02 3.90 15.66
CA THR A 367 6.73 4.08 15.00
C THR A 367 6.82 5.31 14.12
N LEU A 368 7.32 5.14 12.89
CA LEU A 368 7.73 6.26 12.06
C LEU A 368 6.54 6.80 11.24
N PRO A 369 6.45 8.13 11.03
CA PRO A 369 5.42 8.75 10.21
C PRO A 369 5.32 8.13 8.80
N ARG A 370 4.10 8.01 8.28
CA ARG A 370 3.87 7.60 6.89
C ARG A 370 4.37 8.69 5.92
N ASP A 371 4.89 8.28 4.76
CA ASP A 371 5.39 9.14 3.66
C ASP A 371 6.69 9.93 3.91
N ARG A 372 7.73 9.23 4.38
CA ARG A 372 9.08 9.84 4.56
C ARG A 372 9.86 10.07 3.29
N ASN A 373 9.43 9.50 2.17
CA ASN A 373 10.17 9.57 0.90
C ASN A 373 9.96 10.91 0.18
N LEU A 374 9.54 11.96 0.89
CA LEU A 374 9.23 13.25 0.32
C LEU A 374 10.48 14.14 0.29
N VAL A 375 10.66 14.80 -0.85
CA VAL A 375 11.73 15.76 -1.12
C VAL A 375 11.14 17.02 -1.77
N CYS A 376 11.80 18.16 -1.55
CA CYS A 376 11.46 19.43 -2.17
C CYS A 376 12.69 19.96 -2.92
N VAL A 377 12.58 20.15 -4.23
CA VAL A 377 13.74 20.44 -5.08
C VAL A 377 13.42 21.55 -6.06
N GLN A 378 14.33 22.50 -6.22
CA GLN A 378 14.25 23.53 -7.26
C GLN A 378 15.07 23.09 -8.47
N GLY A 379 14.57 23.38 -9.67
CA GLY A 379 15.23 22.96 -10.90
C GLY A 379 14.46 23.37 -12.15
N THR A 380 14.92 22.86 -13.29
CA THR A 380 14.37 23.21 -14.59
C THR A 380 13.91 21.97 -15.35
N ILE A 381 12.76 22.07 -16.03
CA ILE A 381 12.30 21.03 -16.95
C ILE A 381 13.21 21.01 -18.19
N VAL A 382 13.78 19.85 -18.50
CA VAL A 382 14.74 19.70 -19.60
C VAL A 382 14.04 19.24 -20.88
N ALA A 383 13.29 18.15 -20.81
CA ALA A 383 12.61 17.54 -21.95
C ALA A 383 11.56 16.51 -21.51
N ALA A 384 10.76 16.01 -22.46
CA ALA A 384 9.87 14.87 -22.25
C ALA A 384 10.66 13.56 -22.05
N LYS A 385 10.15 12.63 -21.22
CA LYS A 385 10.66 11.26 -21.11
C LYS A 385 9.53 10.26 -20.86
N GLY A 386 9.11 9.57 -21.93
CA GLY A 386 7.99 8.63 -21.85
C GLY A 386 6.73 9.31 -21.33
N ALA A 387 6.17 8.77 -20.23
CA ALA A 387 5.00 9.36 -19.55
C ALA A 387 5.35 10.43 -18.49
N GLY A 388 6.63 10.73 -18.29
CA GLY A 388 7.13 11.73 -17.35
C GLY A 388 7.98 12.81 -18.03
N VAL A 389 8.76 13.54 -17.23
CA VAL A 389 9.64 14.63 -17.70
C VAL A 389 11.04 14.52 -17.11
N LEU A 390 12.04 14.95 -17.87
CA LEU A 390 13.40 15.17 -17.39
C LEU A 390 13.45 16.50 -16.63
N PHE A 391 14.10 16.47 -15.47
CA PHE A 391 14.23 17.58 -14.55
C PHE A 391 15.67 17.69 -14.08
N GLN A 392 16.25 18.88 -14.16
CA GLN A 392 17.60 19.16 -13.68
C GLN A 392 17.52 20.04 -12.44
N PRO A 393 17.87 19.52 -11.25
CA PRO A 393 17.96 20.32 -10.04
C PRO A 393 18.96 21.48 -10.19
N VAL A 394 18.74 22.58 -9.47
CA VAL A 394 19.68 23.73 -9.47
C VAL A 394 21.03 23.35 -8.85
N ASP A 395 21.00 22.54 -7.79
CA ASP A 395 22.19 22.21 -6.99
C ASP A 395 22.95 20.99 -7.54
N CYS A 396 22.50 20.37 -8.64
CA CYS A 396 23.21 19.24 -9.23
C CYS A 396 23.15 19.20 -10.76
N ASN A 397 24.25 18.78 -11.38
CA ASN A 397 24.32 18.64 -12.84
C ASN A 397 23.58 17.40 -13.35
N ALA A 398 23.16 16.50 -12.46
CA ALA A 398 22.47 15.27 -12.82
C ALA A 398 21.03 15.54 -13.25
N THR A 399 20.57 14.86 -14.30
CA THR A 399 19.17 14.91 -14.71
C THR A 399 18.37 13.80 -14.03
N LEU A 400 17.27 14.16 -13.37
CA LEU A 400 16.32 13.27 -12.74
C LEU A 400 15.09 13.09 -13.63
N THR A 401 14.32 12.04 -13.37
CA THR A 401 13.03 11.81 -14.02
C THR A 401 11.91 12.04 -13.03
N LEU A 402 10.98 12.94 -13.38
CA LEU A 402 9.72 13.17 -12.70
C LEU A 402 8.64 12.31 -13.34
N GLY A 403 8.13 11.32 -12.60
CA GLY A 403 7.14 10.35 -13.06
C GLY A 403 5.74 10.54 -12.46
N ILE A 404 4.82 9.72 -12.96
CA ILE A 404 3.43 9.64 -12.51
C ILE A 404 3.36 8.90 -11.16
N ALA A 405 2.82 9.55 -10.13
CA ALA A 405 2.58 8.93 -8.82
C ALA A 405 1.42 7.93 -8.82
N MET A 406 0.33 8.24 -9.51
CA MET A 406 -0.83 7.35 -9.66
C MET A 406 -1.31 7.39 -11.11
N ASP A 407 -1.24 6.24 -11.78
CA ASP A 407 -1.61 6.11 -13.20
C ASP A 407 -3.05 5.60 -13.33
N ASN A 408 -4.01 6.50 -13.12
CA ASN A 408 -5.43 6.23 -13.26
C ASN A 408 -6.08 7.38 -14.05
N GLY A 409 -6.99 7.07 -14.98
CA GLY A 409 -7.65 8.09 -15.82
C GLY A 409 -8.52 9.09 -15.06
N ALA A 410 -8.91 8.79 -13.82
CA ALA A 410 -9.70 9.68 -12.97
C ALA A 410 -8.87 10.80 -12.31
N VAL A 411 -7.54 10.72 -12.33
CA VAL A 411 -6.62 11.71 -11.73
C VAL A 411 -5.75 12.38 -12.79
N MET A 412 -5.25 13.57 -12.48
CA MET A 412 -4.66 14.48 -13.49
C MET A 412 -3.16 14.28 -13.76
N TYR A 413 -2.49 13.35 -13.04
CA TYR A 413 -1.03 13.20 -13.09
C TYR A 413 -0.47 13.09 -14.51
N ARG A 414 -1.06 12.20 -15.32
CA ARG A 414 -0.62 11.94 -16.69
C ARG A 414 -0.80 13.16 -17.59
N GLN A 415 -1.98 13.79 -17.58
CA GLN A 415 -2.24 14.94 -18.44
C GLN A 415 -1.37 16.14 -18.04
N ASN A 416 -1.17 16.35 -16.74
CA ASN A 416 -0.36 17.45 -16.24
C ASN A 416 1.14 17.27 -16.55
N LEU A 417 1.68 16.07 -16.39
CA LEU A 417 3.08 15.80 -16.77
C LEU A 417 3.29 15.92 -18.29
N GLN A 418 2.30 15.50 -19.10
CA GLN A 418 2.32 15.76 -20.54
C GLN A 418 2.29 17.25 -20.89
N MET A 419 1.60 18.09 -20.09
CA MET A 419 1.65 19.54 -20.26
C MET A 419 3.03 20.09 -19.90
N LEU A 420 3.61 19.69 -18.76
CA LEU A 420 4.94 20.11 -18.35
C LEU A 420 6.03 19.67 -19.36
N ALA A 421 5.85 18.52 -20.01
CA ALA A 421 6.74 18.05 -21.07
C ALA A 421 6.86 19.02 -22.26
N ARG A 422 5.89 19.93 -22.42
CA ARG A 422 5.86 20.96 -23.47
C ARG A 422 6.55 22.26 -23.07
N CYS A 423 7.06 22.35 -21.84
CA CYS A 423 7.66 23.56 -21.29
C CYS A 423 9.13 23.34 -20.90
N PRO A 424 10.02 22.92 -21.82
CA PRO A 424 11.44 22.86 -21.52
C PRO A 424 11.98 24.26 -21.23
N GLY A 425 12.87 24.37 -20.25
CA GLY A 425 13.36 25.64 -19.71
C GLY A 425 12.53 26.18 -18.54
N LEU A 426 11.36 25.60 -18.24
CA LEU A 426 10.52 26.06 -17.14
C LEU A 426 11.18 25.79 -15.78
N SER A 427 11.45 26.85 -15.02
CA SER A 427 11.97 26.77 -13.66
C SER A 427 10.85 26.53 -12.65
N ILE A 428 10.97 25.45 -11.89
CA ILE A 428 9.98 25.00 -10.92
C ILE A 428 10.62 24.60 -9.59
N GLU A 429 9.83 24.71 -8.53
CA GLU A 429 10.04 23.99 -7.28
C GLU A 429 9.08 22.80 -7.26
N ILE A 430 9.62 21.59 -7.15
CA ILE A 430 8.85 20.34 -7.15
C ILE A 430 8.84 19.71 -5.76
N PHE A 431 7.64 19.36 -5.28
CA PHE A 431 7.46 18.44 -4.18
C PHE A 431 7.22 17.04 -4.76
N ALA A 432 8.09 16.09 -4.43
CA ALA A 432 8.13 14.79 -5.08
C ALA A 432 8.36 13.65 -4.07
N ARG A 433 7.93 12.44 -4.44
CA ARG A 433 8.19 11.20 -3.71
C ARG A 433 9.35 10.45 -4.37
N LEU A 434 10.43 10.25 -3.63
CA LEU A 434 11.60 9.48 -4.06
C LEU A 434 11.22 8.01 -4.30
N ARG A 435 11.63 7.45 -5.45
CA ARG A 435 11.55 6.00 -5.66
C ARG A 435 12.79 5.32 -5.10
N LEU A 436 12.60 4.65 -3.95
CA LEU A 436 13.68 3.95 -3.25
C LEU A 436 14.24 2.74 -4.01
N ASN A 437 13.52 2.26 -5.02
CA ASN A 437 13.87 1.11 -5.84
C ASN A 437 14.28 1.48 -7.28
N GLN A 438 14.48 2.77 -7.55
CA GLN A 438 14.79 3.26 -8.88
C GLN A 438 15.58 4.58 -8.80
N ALA A 439 16.91 4.47 -8.77
CA ALA A 439 17.80 5.63 -8.84
C ALA A 439 17.50 6.58 -10.02
N GLY A 440 17.57 7.88 -9.76
CA GLY A 440 17.29 8.93 -10.76
C GLY A 440 15.81 9.17 -11.02
N TRP A 441 14.89 8.53 -10.27
CA TRP A 441 13.44 8.65 -10.47
C TRP A 441 12.70 9.14 -9.23
N MET A 442 11.81 10.11 -9.41
CA MET A 442 10.90 10.60 -8.36
C MET A 442 9.50 10.76 -8.93
N ASP A 443 8.48 10.49 -8.13
CA ASP A 443 7.10 10.72 -8.51
C ASP A 443 6.71 12.16 -8.16
N ALA A 444 6.29 12.92 -9.16
CA ALA A 444 5.96 14.33 -9.01
C ALA A 444 4.57 14.48 -8.39
N LEU A 445 4.47 15.23 -7.30
CA LEU A 445 3.23 15.37 -6.53
C LEU A 445 2.60 16.75 -6.72
N SER A 446 3.38 17.81 -6.51
CA SER A 446 2.96 19.19 -6.75
C SER A 446 4.15 20.03 -7.20
N PHE A 447 3.87 21.11 -7.93
CA PHE A 447 4.90 22.07 -8.29
C PHE A 447 4.43 23.51 -8.11
N ARG A 448 5.42 24.38 -7.92
CA ARG A 448 5.30 25.84 -7.95
C ARG A 448 6.18 26.37 -9.08
N ALA A 449 5.65 27.30 -9.86
CA ALA A 449 6.45 27.99 -10.86
C ALA A 449 7.36 29.02 -10.18
N LEU A 450 8.62 29.04 -10.58
CA LEU A 450 9.61 30.04 -10.14
C LEU A 450 9.83 31.13 -11.19
N SER A 451 9.23 30.98 -12.38
CA SER A 451 9.24 31.96 -13.46
C SER A 451 7.85 32.60 -13.67
N GLU A 452 7.84 33.80 -14.25
CA GLU A 452 6.61 34.49 -14.68
C GLU A 452 5.95 33.87 -15.93
N GLU A 453 6.57 32.82 -16.51
CA GLU A 453 6.07 32.12 -17.69
C GLU A 453 4.79 31.32 -17.42
N VAL A 454 4.44 31.14 -16.15
CA VAL A 454 3.27 30.40 -15.70
C VAL A 454 2.38 31.29 -14.85
N THR A 455 1.11 31.39 -15.25
CA THR A 455 0.09 32.11 -14.50
C THR A 455 -1.00 31.13 -14.10
N PHE A 456 -1.07 30.82 -12.81
CA PHE A 456 -2.13 29.99 -12.25
C PHE A 456 -3.32 30.84 -11.84
N PRO A 457 -4.52 30.25 -11.73
CA PRO A 457 -5.65 30.90 -11.09
C PRO A 457 -5.31 31.35 -9.66
N ASP A 458 -5.80 32.52 -9.24
CA ASP A 458 -5.49 33.11 -7.92
C ASP A 458 -5.76 32.13 -6.75
N HIS A 459 -6.85 31.37 -6.86
CA HIS A 459 -7.25 30.39 -5.85
C HIS A 459 -6.29 29.19 -5.72
N TRP A 460 -5.33 29.01 -6.64
CA TRP A 460 -4.27 27.99 -6.54
C TRP A 460 -3.05 28.49 -5.77
N LEU A 461 -2.96 29.79 -5.50
CA LEU A 461 -1.89 30.40 -4.69
C LEU A 461 -0.50 30.00 -5.20
N GLY A 462 -0.32 30.01 -6.53
CA GLY A 462 0.95 29.71 -7.19
C GLY A 462 1.33 28.22 -7.24
N ARG A 463 0.46 27.29 -6.82
CA ARG A 463 0.77 25.85 -6.70
C ARG A 463 -0.25 24.96 -7.41
N CYS A 464 0.26 24.07 -8.24
CA CYS A 464 -0.52 23.02 -8.88
C CYS A 464 -0.23 21.66 -8.23
N HIS A 465 -1.28 21.00 -7.71
CA HIS A 465 -1.19 19.61 -7.25
C HIS A 465 -1.46 18.69 -8.44
N LEU A 466 -0.42 17.99 -8.89
CA LEU A 466 -0.39 17.32 -10.20
C LEU A 466 -1.42 16.20 -10.33
N GLY A 467 -1.85 15.59 -9.24
CA GLY A 467 -2.89 14.55 -9.26
C GLY A 467 -4.33 15.07 -9.31
N LEU A 468 -4.56 16.35 -8.98
CA LEU A 468 -5.90 16.86 -8.64
C LEU A 468 -6.31 18.08 -9.46
N ASP A 469 -5.37 19.00 -9.71
CA ASP A 469 -5.64 20.20 -10.50
C ASP A 469 -5.48 19.90 -11.99
N ALA A 470 -6.19 20.62 -12.86
CA ALA A 470 -6.12 20.41 -14.30
C ALA A 470 -5.34 21.54 -14.98
N LEU A 471 -4.10 21.27 -15.40
CA LEU A 471 -3.31 22.23 -16.16
C LEU A 471 -3.90 22.42 -17.56
N GLN A 472 -4.05 23.68 -17.94
CA GLN A 472 -4.50 24.08 -19.27
C GLN A 472 -3.38 24.83 -19.99
N ARG A 473 -3.44 24.82 -21.33
CA ARG A 473 -2.43 25.49 -22.15
C ARG A 473 -2.31 26.99 -21.86
N HIS A 474 -3.43 27.65 -21.54
CA HIS A 474 -3.44 29.09 -21.25
C HIS A 474 -2.73 29.48 -19.95
N HIS A 475 -2.41 28.53 -19.07
CA HIS A 475 -1.58 28.80 -17.89
C HIS A 475 -0.11 29.06 -18.25
N PHE A 476 0.32 28.75 -19.48
CA PHE A 476 1.72 28.80 -19.90
C PHE A 476 1.91 29.75 -21.09
N GLN A 477 2.96 30.57 -21.03
CA GLN A 477 3.30 31.52 -22.10
C GLN A 477 4.09 30.83 -23.23
N ASN A 478 5.04 29.95 -22.90
CA ASN A 478 6.03 29.38 -23.82
C ASN A 478 5.86 27.86 -24.04
N THR A 479 4.69 27.41 -24.50
CA THR A 479 4.45 25.97 -24.79
C THR A 479 4.95 25.56 -26.17
N GLN A 480 5.86 24.59 -26.21
CA GLN A 480 6.26 23.93 -27.45
C GLN A 480 5.12 23.02 -27.95
N ARG A 481 4.92 22.94 -29.26
CA ARG A 481 3.99 21.98 -29.87
C ARG A 481 4.62 20.58 -29.85
N TYR A 482 3.81 19.56 -29.65
CA TYR A 482 4.25 18.17 -29.65
C TYR A 482 4.72 17.77 -31.06
N VAL A 483 5.73 16.91 -31.17
CA VAL A 483 6.30 16.48 -32.47
C VAL A 483 5.25 15.75 -33.33
N GLU A 484 4.29 15.06 -32.73
CA GLU A 484 3.19 14.38 -33.46
C GLU A 484 2.27 15.38 -34.20
N ASP A 485 2.16 16.64 -33.76
CA ASP A 485 1.41 17.69 -34.46
C ASP A 485 2.17 18.25 -35.68
N VAL A 486 3.49 18.01 -35.77
CA VAL A 486 4.36 18.47 -36.87
C VAL A 486 4.57 17.35 -37.90
N GLU A 487 4.60 16.09 -37.48
CA GLU A 487 4.78 14.93 -38.36
C GLU A 487 3.56 14.63 -39.26
N GLN A 488 2.34 15.00 -38.86
CA GLN A 488 1.17 14.91 -39.75
C GLN A 488 1.25 15.85 -40.98
N GLN A 489 2.19 16.81 -41.00
CA GLN A 489 2.42 17.70 -42.15
C GLN A 489 3.74 17.46 -42.89
N ARG A 490 4.63 16.57 -42.41
CA ARG A 490 5.91 16.27 -43.06
C ARG A 490 6.08 14.76 -43.21
N LYS A 491 5.73 14.27 -44.41
CA LYS A 491 6.17 13.04 -45.10
C LYS A 491 6.65 11.88 -44.21
N GLN A 492 5.93 10.77 -44.31
CA GLN A 492 6.32 9.44 -43.82
C GLN A 492 7.82 9.14 -44.05
N PRO A 493 8.59 8.76 -43.01
CA PRO A 493 9.97 8.31 -43.17
C PRO A 493 10.04 6.93 -43.83
N SER A 494 11.16 6.67 -44.51
CA SER A 494 11.34 5.48 -45.34
C SER A 494 11.61 4.19 -44.53
N PRO A 495 11.35 2.99 -45.09
CA PRO A 495 11.49 1.72 -44.37
C PRO A 495 12.89 1.43 -43.78
N ASP A 496 13.93 2.04 -44.36
CA ASP A 496 15.31 1.83 -43.93
C ASP A 496 15.68 2.62 -42.66
N GLU A 497 15.03 3.76 -42.40
CA GLU A 497 15.19 4.54 -41.16
C GLU A 497 14.49 3.86 -39.97
N HIS A 498 13.37 3.18 -40.23
CA HIS A 498 12.63 2.39 -39.24
C HIS A 498 13.48 1.23 -38.68
N ASN A 499 14.26 0.56 -39.55
CA ASN A 499 15.15 -0.54 -39.17
C ASN A 499 16.43 -0.10 -38.44
N ALA A 500 16.81 1.18 -38.52
CA ALA A 500 17.92 1.76 -37.75
C ALA A 500 17.47 2.21 -36.35
N LEU A 501 16.27 2.77 -36.23
CA LEU A 501 15.66 3.15 -34.94
C LEU A 501 15.34 1.94 -34.06
N ILE A 502 14.92 0.82 -34.65
CA ILE A 502 14.65 -0.43 -33.91
C ILE A 502 15.96 -1.10 -33.41
N ARG A 503 17.09 -0.93 -34.11
CA ARG A 503 18.38 -1.52 -33.70
C ARG A 503 19.13 -0.70 -32.64
N ASN A 504 18.90 0.61 -32.58
CA ASN A 504 19.57 1.53 -31.65
C ASN A 504 18.67 2.01 -30.49
N ALA A 505 17.41 1.60 -30.45
CA ALA A 505 16.62 1.59 -29.23
C ALA A 505 17.24 0.57 -28.27
N VAL A 506 18.25 1.01 -27.51
CA VAL A 506 18.64 0.33 -26.28
C VAL A 506 17.37 0.11 -25.50
N ASP A 507 16.94 -1.15 -25.45
CA ASP A 507 15.85 -1.69 -24.65
C ASP A 507 15.78 -0.94 -23.30
N THR A 508 14.99 0.14 -23.22
CA THR A 508 14.44 0.68 -21.98
C THR A 508 13.35 -0.27 -21.49
N ARG A 509 13.70 -1.55 -21.38
CA ARG A 509 13.09 -2.44 -20.41
C ARG A 509 13.37 -1.79 -19.08
N SER A 510 12.30 -1.47 -18.36
CA SER A 510 12.27 -1.32 -16.91
C SER A 510 13.55 -1.83 -16.27
N SER A 511 14.30 -0.94 -15.61
CA SER A 511 15.46 -1.29 -14.79
C SER A 511 15.07 -2.10 -13.54
N LYS A 512 14.17 -3.09 -13.66
CA LYS A 512 14.29 -4.31 -12.86
C LYS A 512 15.53 -5.04 -13.37
N SER A 513 16.71 -4.50 -13.08
CA SER A 513 17.89 -5.35 -13.05
C SER A 513 17.53 -6.45 -12.06
N ASP A 514 17.50 -7.69 -12.54
CA ASP A 514 17.25 -8.85 -11.68
C ASP A 514 18.45 -8.93 -10.72
N LEU A 515 18.35 -8.22 -9.58
CA LEU A 515 19.44 -8.06 -8.62
C LEU A 515 19.82 -9.41 -8.02
N PHE A 516 18.84 -10.30 -7.87
CA PHE A 516 19.01 -11.63 -7.30
C PHE A 516 18.50 -12.70 -8.28
N PRO A 517 19.29 -13.04 -9.32
CA PRO A 517 18.90 -14.00 -10.35
C PRO A 517 18.20 -15.23 -9.81
N GLY A 518 16.91 -15.33 -10.12
CA GLY A 518 16.05 -16.45 -9.74
C GLY A 518 15.61 -16.50 -8.28
N LEU A 519 16.29 -15.85 -7.32
CA LEU A 519 15.97 -15.97 -5.89
C LEU A 519 14.56 -15.42 -5.56
N GLU A 520 14.28 -14.17 -5.92
CA GLU A 520 12.96 -13.56 -5.66
C GLU A 520 11.84 -14.28 -6.40
N LYS A 521 12.13 -14.72 -7.64
CA LYS A 521 11.21 -15.54 -8.43
C LYS A 521 10.87 -16.86 -7.73
N ARG A 522 11.81 -17.49 -7.02
CA ARG A 522 11.57 -18.72 -6.25
C ARG A 522 10.75 -18.47 -5.00
N CYS A 523 10.97 -17.35 -4.32
CA CYS A 523 10.13 -16.92 -3.21
C CYS A 523 8.67 -16.72 -3.66
N ALA A 524 8.46 -15.97 -4.75
CA ALA A 524 7.15 -15.79 -5.34
C ALA A 524 6.53 -17.13 -5.79
N ALA A 525 7.32 -18.01 -6.41
CA ALA A 525 6.85 -19.34 -6.81
C ALA A 525 6.41 -20.20 -5.60
N MET A 526 7.09 -20.09 -4.45
CA MET A 526 6.68 -20.79 -3.23
C MET A 526 5.36 -20.26 -2.67
N VAL A 527 5.17 -18.94 -2.63
CA VAL A 527 3.91 -18.34 -2.15
C VAL A 527 2.75 -18.69 -3.08
N ILE A 528 2.94 -18.52 -4.39
CA ILE A 528 1.86 -18.66 -5.38
C ILE A 528 1.58 -20.13 -5.72
N GLY A 529 2.62 -20.93 -5.92
CA GLY A 529 2.53 -22.31 -6.40
C GLY A 529 2.95 -23.38 -5.38
N GLY A 530 3.30 -22.99 -4.15
CA GLY A 530 3.62 -23.91 -3.06
C GLY A 530 5.01 -24.49 -3.15
N ARG A 531 5.36 -25.32 -2.16
CA ARG A 531 6.68 -25.95 -2.03
C ARG A 531 7.12 -26.73 -3.28
N SER A 532 6.17 -27.34 -4.01
CA SER A 532 6.45 -28.13 -5.22
C SER A 532 6.87 -27.27 -6.41
N SER A 533 6.60 -25.96 -6.37
CA SER A 533 7.03 -25.00 -7.38
C SER A 533 8.48 -24.54 -7.21
N VAL A 534 9.11 -24.88 -6.08
CA VAL A 534 10.53 -24.68 -5.85
C VAL A 534 11.28 -25.95 -6.26
N GLY A 535 12.14 -25.84 -7.26
CA GLY A 535 12.96 -26.96 -7.73
C GLY A 535 13.91 -27.46 -6.64
N SER A 536 14.16 -28.76 -6.60
CA SER A 536 15.19 -29.34 -5.72
C SER A 536 16.58 -28.77 -6.06
N ILE A 537 17.51 -28.91 -5.11
CA ILE A 537 18.93 -28.51 -5.30
C ILE A 537 19.56 -29.20 -6.51
N SER A 538 19.13 -30.43 -6.82
CA SER A 538 19.61 -31.20 -7.98
C SER A 538 19.04 -30.71 -9.32
N SER A 539 17.96 -29.94 -9.31
CA SER A 539 17.30 -29.46 -10.53
C SER A 539 18.23 -28.56 -11.36
N ARG A 540 18.10 -28.65 -12.69
CA ARG A 540 18.92 -27.84 -13.63
C ARG A 540 18.70 -26.34 -13.42
N THR A 541 17.46 -25.93 -13.18
CA THR A 541 17.12 -24.52 -13.00
C THR A 541 17.67 -23.97 -11.69
N HIS A 542 17.60 -24.72 -10.58
CA HIS A 542 18.25 -24.35 -9.32
C HIS A 542 19.76 -24.16 -9.48
N ARG A 543 20.45 -25.14 -10.09
CA ARG A 543 21.90 -25.06 -10.31
C ARG A 543 22.29 -23.87 -11.18
N HIS A 544 21.48 -23.54 -12.18
CA HIS A 544 21.69 -22.37 -13.02
C HIS A 544 21.57 -21.06 -12.23
N ASP A 545 20.47 -20.87 -11.49
CA ASP A 545 20.23 -19.68 -10.68
C ASP A 545 21.33 -19.51 -9.61
N HIS A 546 21.68 -20.60 -8.92
CA HIS A 546 22.78 -20.64 -7.95
C HIS A 546 24.13 -20.25 -8.57
N ALA A 547 24.48 -20.82 -9.72
CA ALA A 547 25.73 -20.49 -10.42
C ALA A 547 25.78 -19.01 -10.83
N ARG A 548 24.65 -18.42 -11.25
CA ARG A 548 24.57 -16.98 -11.58
C ARG A 548 24.78 -16.09 -10.35
N LEU A 549 24.19 -16.44 -9.21
CA LEU A 549 24.41 -15.71 -7.95
C LEU A 549 25.88 -15.76 -7.53
N VAL A 550 26.50 -16.95 -7.59
CA VAL A 550 27.93 -17.12 -7.26
C VAL A 550 28.83 -16.33 -8.23
N ALA A 551 28.54 -16.38 -9.53
CA ALA A 551 29.30 -15.64 -10.54
C ALA A 551 29.22 -14.11 -10.35
N ARG A 552 28.15 -13.61 -9.74
CA ARG A 552 27.99 -12.21 -9.34
C ARG A 552 28.57 -11.87 -7.96
N GLY A 553 29.25 -12.81 -7.31
CA GLY A 553 29.81 -12.62 -5.96
C GLY A 553 28.77 -12.69 -4.83
N GLN A 554 27.51 -12.99 -5.12
CA GLN A 554 26.40 -13.01 -4.16
C GLN A 554 26.30 -14.36 -3.45
N ARG A 555 27.35 -14.73 -2.69
CA ARG A 555 27.43 -16.02 -1.99
C ARG A 555 26.33 -16.21 -0.96
N THR A 556 25.95 -15.16 -0.24
CA THR A 556 24.85 -15.19 0.74
C THR A 556 23.52 -15.50 0.07
N ALA A 557 23.19 -14.81 -1.04
CA ALA A 557 21.99 -15.07 -1.82
C ALA A 557 21.96 -16.51 -2.37
N ALA A 558 23.10 -17.03 -2.85
CA ALA A 558 23.23 -18.41 -3.30
C ALA A 558 23.00 -19.44 -2.17
N GLY A 559 23.52 -19.17 -0.97
CA GLY A 559 23.28 -19.98 0.23
C GLY A 559 21.81 -19.95 0.66
N LEU A 560 21.18 -18.78 0.63
CA LEU A 560 19.76 -18.61 0.91
C LEU A 560 18.88 -19.37 -0.10
N LEU A 561 19.23 -19.36 -1.39
CA LEU A 561 18.57 -20.16 -2.41
C LEU A 561 18.64 -21.67 -2.09
N ASN A 562 19.78 -22.17 -1.62
CA ASN A 562 19.91 -23.56 -1.17
C ASN A 562 19.01 -23.84 0.05
N HIS A 563 18.99 -22.96 1.05
CA HIS A 563 18.13 -23.13 2.22
C HIS A 563 16.64 -23.14 1.87
N LEU A 564 16.22 -22.32 0.91
CA LEU A 564 14.84 -22.34 0.39
C LEU A 564 14.50 -23.69 -0.24
N ALA A 565 15.37 -24.20 -1.11
CA ALA A 565 15.17 -25.50 -1.75
C ALA A 565 15.17 -26.65 -0.73
N MET A 566 16.04 -26.60 0.29
CA MET A 566 16.05 -27.58 1.40
C MET A 566 14.74 -27.55 2.18
N ALA A 567 14.28 -26.36 2.58
CA ALA A 567 13.04 -26.19 3.33
C ALA A 567 11.80 -26.69 2.54
N CYS A 568 11.82 -26.58 1.22
CA CYS A 568 10.75 -27.10 0.35
C CYS A 568 10.81 -28.63 0.15
N ALA A 569 12.01 -29.22 0.21
CA ALA A 569 12.22 -30.65 0.03
C ALA A 569 11.80 -31.49 1.26
N GLU A 570 11.90 -30.93 2.46
CA GLU A 570 11.50 -31.61 3.70
C GLU A 570 10.03 -31.99 3.69
N SER A 571 9.69 -33.28 3.82
CA SER A 571 8.30 -33.71 3.97
C SER A 571 7.61 -32.98 5.13
N PRO A 572 6.32 -32.58 5.01
CA PRO A 572 5.56 -32.12 6.16
C PRO A 572 5.68 -33.19 7.23
N ALA A 573 6.15 -32.83 8.42
CA ALA A 573 6.47 -33.80 9.46
C ALA A 573 5.24 -34.69 9.74
N VAL A 574 5.25 -35.90 9.17
CA VAL A 574 4.54 -37.02 9.78
C VAL A 574 5.25 -37.18 11.10
N THR A 575 4.58 -36.80 12.18
CA THR A 575 5.04 -36.90 13.56
C THR A 575 5.77 -38.22 13.77
N ARG A 576 7.11 -38.21 13.67
CA ARG A 576 7.93 -39.32 14.14
C ARG A 576 7.74 -39.32 15.66
N ARG A 577 6.96 -40.28 16.15
CA ARG A 577 6.96 -40.66 17.56
C ARG A 577 8.39 -41.04 17.92
N GLY A 578 9.10 -40.12 18.57
CA GLY A 578 10.47 -40.32 19.00
C GLY A 578 11.06 -38.99 19.45
N ASN A 579 11.09 -38.81 20.77
CA ASN A 579 11.76 -37.72 21.48
C ASN A 579 13.05 -37.26 20.79
N ILE A 580 13.16 -35.97 20.54
CA ILE A 580 14.27 -35.05 20.88
C ILE A 580 13.82 -33.65 20.39
N ASN A 581 14.17 -32.60 21.14
CA ASN A 581 13.77 -31.20 20.94
C ASN A 581 13.86 -30.68 19.48
N HIS A 582 12.73 -30.67 18.75
CA HIS A 582 12.61 -30.09 17.40
C HIS A 582 11.91 -28.72 17.36
N ALA A 583 11.96 -27.95 18.45
CA ALA A 583 11.42 -26.59 18.45
C ALA A 583 12.07 -25.70 17.35
N SER A 584 13.30 -26.00 16.92
CA SER A 584 14.01 -25.28 15.86
C SER A 584 13.59 -25.64 14.42
N GLU A 585 12.80 -26.69 14.20
CA GLU A 585 12.35 -27.13 12.87
C GLU A 585 10.92 -26.72 12.52
N LYS A 586 10.14 -26.27 13.51
CA LYS A 586 8.78 -25.77 13.27
C LYS A 586 8.85 -24.48 12.43
N HIS A 587 8.08 -24.42 11.34
CA HIS A 587 7.94 -23.25 10.45
C HIS A 587 9.21 -22.86 9.66
N ARG A 588 10.10 -23.80 9.36
CA ARG A 588 11.33 -23.54 8.56
C ARG A 588 11.05 -22.80 7.24
N ARG A 589 9.99 -23.18 6.51
CA ARG A 589 9.61 -22.57 5.21
C ARG A 589 9.23 -21.09 5.37
N PRO A 590 8.28 -20.71 6.26
CA PRO A 590 8.02 -19.32 6.59
C PRO A 590 9.29 -18.54 6.97
N LEU A 591 10.10 -19.06 7.90
CA LEU A 591 11.26 -18.33 8.40
C LEU A 591 12.34 -18.08 7.34
N ILE A 592 12.60 -19.06 6.47
CA ILE A 592 13.53 -18.87 5.34
C ILE A 592 12.98 -17.85 4.35
N LEU A 593 11.66 -17.83 4.08
CA LEU A 593 11.05 -16.84 3.21
C LEU A 593 11.25 -15.41 3.75
N ALA A 594 10.95 -15.18 5.03
CA ALA A 594 11.14 -13.88 5.66
C ALA A 594 12.63 -13.47 5.71
N LEU A 595 13.53 -14.42 5.99
CA LEU A 595 14.96 -14.15 5.96
C LEU A 595 15.44 -13.70 4.57
N ILE A 596 14.97 -14.36 3.50
CA ILE A 596 15.29 -13.98 2.13
C ILE A 596 14.73 -12.60 1.81
N ASP A 597 13.48 -12.33 2.16
CA ASP A 597 12.84 -11.04 1.91
C ASP A 597 13.59 -9.89 2.61
N ARG A 598 13.90 -10.05 3.90
CA ARG A 598 14.70 -9.08 4.66
C ARG A 598 16.08 -8.87 4.02
N TYR A 599 16.80 -9.95 3.66
CA TYR A 599 18.08 -9.84 2.97
C TYR A 599 17.96 -9.06 1.65
N CYS A 600 16.95 -9.36 0.84
CA CYS A 600 16.74 -8.70 -0.44
C CYS A 600 16.38 -7.21 -0.27
N ARG A 601 15.55 -6.88 0.73
CA ARG A 601 15.18 -5.49 1.06
C ARG A 601 16.37 -4.67 1.53
N GLU A 602 17.14 -5.17 2.49
CA GLU A 602 18.34 -4.48 3.01
C GLU A 602 19.39 -4.29 1.92
N PHE A 603 19.71 -5.35 1.17
CA PHE A 603 20.68 -5.25 0.08
C PHE A 603 20.21 -4.29 -1.01
N ARG A 604 18.92 -4.32 -1.39
CA ARG A 604 18.35 -3.39 -2.37
C ARG A 604 18.42 -1.95 -1.86
N SER A 605 18.09 -1.70 -0.60
CA SER A 605 18.18 -0.37 0.02
C SER A 605 19.60 0.18 -0.08
N HIS A 606 20.62 -0.61 0.29
CA HIS A 606 22.02 -0.23 0.15
C HIS A 606 22.43 -0.03 -1.32
N TYR A 607 22.06 -0.97 -2.20
CA TYR A 607 22.37 -0.88 -3.63
C TYR A 607 21.80 0.40 -4.26
N GLU A 608 20.52 0.70 -3.99
CA GLU A 608 19.85 1.87 -4.55
C GLU A 608 20.38 3.17 -3.94
N ARG A 609 20.73 3.19 -2.65
CA ARG A 609 21.44 4.32 -2.04
C ARG A 609 22.74 4.63 -2.79
N ASP A 610 23.55 3.62 -3.08
CA ASP A 610 24.79 3.77 -3.84
C ASP A 610 24.52 4.23 -5.28
N GLN A 611 23.49 3.68 -5.94
CA GLN A 611 23.10 4.11 -7.29
C GLN A 611 22.64 5.57 -7.30
N TRP A 612 21.86 5.99 -6.32
CA TRP A 612 21.46 7.39 -6.16
C TRP A 612 22.66 8.31 -5.96
N GLN A 613 23.63 7.93 -5.13
CA GLN A 613 24.85 8.72 -4.92
C GLN A 613 25.66 8.84 -6.21
N ARG A 614 25.86 7.74 -6.96
CA ARG A 614 26.57 7.76 -8.25
C ARG A 614 25.84 8.56 -9.32
N TRP A 615 24.51 8.50 -9.32
CA TRP A 615 23.69 9.25 -10.28
C TRP A 615 23.86 10.76 -10.11
N LEU A 616 23.96 11.22 -8.86
CA LEU A 616 24.11 12.64 -8.53
C LEU A 616 25.54 13.19 -8.71
N GLY A 617 26.53 12.32 -9.03
CA GLY A 617 27.94 12.66 -9.14
C GLY A 617 28.72 12.26 -7.89
#